data_AF-A0A212F1Z6-F1
#
_entry.id   AF-A0A212F1Z6-F1
#
_cell.length_a   1.000
_cell.length_b   1.000
_cell.length_c   1.000
_cell.angle_alpha   90.00
_cell.angle_beta   90.00
_cell.angle_gamma   90.00
#
_symmetry.space_group_name_H-M   'P 1'
#
loop_
_entity.id
_entity.type
_entity.pdbx_description
1 polymer ?
#
loop_
_entity_poly.entity_id
_entity_poly.type
_entity_poly.pdbx_seq_one_letter_code
_entity_poly.pdbx_strand_id
1 'polypeptide(L)' 'MTANNRVTVVSPNPSSKRRQAKTTKKIVLRLECADCKVRSQVALKRCKHFELGGDKKRKGQMIQF' A
#
# COMPACT_ATOMS: atom_id res chain seq x y z
N MET A 1 14.28 -4.18 18.44
CA MET A 1 12.83 -3.88 18.51
C MET A 1 12.22 -3.82 17.10
N THR A 2 12.42 -4.86 16.28
CA THR A 2 11.86 -4.93 14.93
C THR A 2 10.67 -5.88 14.97
N ALA A 3 9.50 -5.36 15.33
CA ALA A 3 8.26 -6.07 15.13
C ALA A 3 8.06 -6.21 13.61
N ASN A 4 8.23 -7.43 13.10
CA ASN A 4 7.93 -7.77 11.72
C ASN A 4 6.41 -7.70 11.52
N ASN A 5 5.89 -6.49 11.35
CA ASN A 5 4.47 -6.28 11.11
C ASN A 5 4.11 -6.88 9.76
N ARG A 6 3.23 -7.87 9.75
CA ARG A 6 2.70 -8.45 8.53
C ARG A 6 1.78 -7.42 7.87
N VAL A 7 2.27 -6.76 6.82
CA VAL A 7 1.51 -5.76 6.07
C VAL A 7 0.75 -6.46 4.95
N THR A 8 -0.58 -6.28 4.90
CA THR A 8 -1.42 -6.77 3.81
C THR A 8 -2.14 -5.61 3.12
N VAL A 9 -2.29 -5.68 1.81
CA VAL A 9 -2.99 -4.64 1.03
C VAL A 9 -4.46 -4.98 0.94
N VAL A 10 -5.32 -4.07 1.41
CA VAL A 10 -6.77 -4.15 1.27
C VAL A 10 -7.21 -3.11 0.24
N SER A 11 -7.67 -3.58 -0.91
CA SER A 11 -8.27 -2.72 -1.94
C SER A 11 -9.79 -2.68 -1.73
N PRO A 12 -10.38 -1.53 -1.35
CA PRO A 12 -11.84 -1.41 -1.23
C PRO A 12 -12.49 -1.65 -2.58
N ASN A 13 -13.48 -2.54 -2.60
CA ASN A 13 -14.26 -2.88 -3.79
C ASN A 13 -15.17 -1.69 -4.14
N PRO A 14 -15.14 -1.15 -5.37
CA PRO A 14 -16.03 -0.06 -5.75
C PRO A 14 -17.49 -0.52 -5.72
N SER A 15 -18.28 0.08 -4.82
CA SER A 15 -19.66 -0.31 -4.49
C SER A 15 -20.73 0.00 -5.54
N SER A 16 -20.38 0.53 -6.73
CA SER A 16 -21.36 0.74 -7.81
C SER A 16 -20.82 0.40 -9.19
N LYS A 17 -21.46 -0.59 -9.85
CA LYS A 17 -21.15 -1.04 -11.21
C LYS A 17 -21.71 -0.10 -12.30
N ARG A 18 -22.53 0.89 -11.94
CA ARG A 18 -23.39 1.60 -12.91
C ARG A 18 -22.73 2.78 -13.64
N ARG A 19 -21.56 3.28 -13.20
CA ARG A 19 -20.70 4.28 -13.88
C ARG A 19 -19.44 4.51 -13.05
N GLN A 20 -18.31 3.94 -13.46
CA GLN A 20 -17.06 4.05 -12.70
C GLN A 20 -16.18 5.17 -13.29
N ALA A 21 -16.29 6.38 -12.73
CA ALA A 21 -15.55 7.55 -13.21
C ALA A 21 -14.10 7.65 -12.68
N LYS A 22 -13.79 6.94 -11.58
CA LYS A 22 -12.49 7.04 -10.91
C LYS A 22 -11.54 5.96 -11.44
N THR A 23 -10.41 6.37 -12.00
CA THR A 23 -9.40 5.49 -12.61
C THR A 23 -8.45 4.83 -11.60
N THR A 24 -8.41 5.33 -10.37
CA THR A 24 -7.53 4.80 -9.30
C THR A 24 -8.34 4.40 -8.08
N LYS A 25 -7.86 3.39 -7.35
CA LYS A 25 -8.48 2.93 -6.10
C LYS A 25 -7.81 3.61 -4.90
N LYS A 26 -8.53 3.71 -3.78
CA LYS A 26 -7.93 4.13 -2.51
C LYS A 26 -7.25 2.90 -1.92
N ILE A 27 -5.95 2.98 -1.61
CA ILE A 27 -5.22 1.85 -1.05
C ILE A 27 -5.30 1.92 0.48
N VAL A 28 -5.68 0.81 1.11
CA VAL A 28 -5.71 0.68 2.57
C VAL A 28 -4.72 -0.41 2.97
N LEU A 29 -3.80 -0.08 3.87
CA LEU A 29 -2.87 -1.02 4.46
C LEU A 29 -3.47 -1.62 5.72
N ARG A 30 -3.39 -2.93 5.85
CA ARG A 30 -3.74 -3.65 7.07
C ARG A 30 -2.43 -4.08 7.74
N LEU A 31 -2.16 -3.46 8.88
CA LEU A 31 -1.00 -3.71 9.72
C LEU A 31 -1.40 -4.71 10.81
N GLU A 32 -0.63 -5.78 10.96
CA GLU A 32 -0.78 -6.74 12.04
C GLU A 32 0.45 -6.69 12.95
N CYS A 33 0.22 -6.51 14.25
CA CYS A 33 1.23 -6.58 15.30
C CYS A 33 1.75 -8.02 15.41
N ALA A 34 3.06 -8.21 15.35
CA ALA A 34 3.67 -9.54 15.45
C ALA A 34 3.41 -10.20 16.83
N ASP A 35 3.52 -9.42 17.91
CA ASP A 35 3.45 -9.94 19.28
C ASP A 35 2.00 -10.06 19.77
N CYS A 36 1.22 -9.00 19.53
CA CYS A 36 -0.12 -8.82 20.07
C CYS A 36 -1.25 -9.18 19.09
N LYS A 37 -0.93 -9.43 17.82
CA LYS A 37 -1.89 -9.77 16.73
C LYS A 37 -3.03 -8.77 16.52
N VAL A 38 -2.94 -7.59 17.12
CA VAL A 38 -3.86 -6.47 16.88
C VAL A 38 -3.73 -6.01 15.43
N ARG A 39 -4.86 -5.70 14.81
CA ARG A 39 -4.94 -5.31 13.40
C ARG A 39 -5.41 -3.87 13.29
N SER A 40 -4.65 -3.04 12.57
CA SER A 40 -5.01 -1.64 12.29
C SER A 40 -5.09 -1.40 10.78
N GLN A 41 -5.95 -0.47 10.37
CA GLN A 41 -6.13 -0.09 8.97
C GLN A 41 -5.65 1.35 8.75
N VAL A 42 -4.73 1.54 7.81
CA VAL A 42 -4.19 2.85 7.44
C VAL A 42 -4.53 3.15 5.99
N ALA A 43 -5.26 4.23 5.77
CA ALA A 43 -5.61 4.70 4.43
C ALA A 43 -4.51 5.57 3.82
N LEU A 44 -4.12 5.27 2.58
CA LEU A 44 -3.21 6.11 1.79
C LEU A 44 -3.98 7.02 0.82
N LYS A 45 -3.28 8.04 0.31
CA LYS A 45 -3.76 8.83 -0.83
C LYS A 45 -3.84 7.94 -2.09
N ARG A 46 -4.67 8.34 -3.06
CA ARG A 46 -4.78 7.61 -4.34
C ARG A 46 -3.49 7.78 -5.14
N CYS A 47 -2.96 6.68 -5.66
CA CYS A 47 -1.82 6.65 -6.56
C CYS A 47 -2.10 5.65 -7.69
N LYS A 48 -1.40 5.82 -8.83
CA LYS A 48 -1.52 4.92 -10.00
C LYS A 48 -0.69 3.65 -9.81
N HIS A 49 0.53 3.81 -9.31
CA HIS A 49 1.46 2.73 -9.04
C HIS A 49 1.71 2.67 -7.53
N PHE A 50 1.52 1.48 -6.99
CA PHE A 50 1.80 1.18 -5.59
C PHE A 50 2.45 -0.20 -5.54
N GLU A 51 3.63 -0.25 -4.98
CA GLU A 51 4.40 -1.48 -4.81
C GLU A 51 4.84 -1.55 -3.35
N LEU A 52 4.75 -2.75 -2.78
CA LEU A 52 5.16 -3.03 -1.40
C LEU A 52 6.41 -3.91 -1.45
N GLY A 53 7.44 -3.53 -0.69
CA GLY A 53 8.69 -4.30 -0.63
C GLY A 53 9.66 -4.08 -1.79
N GLY A 54 9.49 -3.01 -2.58
CA GLY A 54 10.43 -2.65 -3.64
C GLY A 54 11.77 -2.11 -3.12
N ASP A 55 12.75 -2.04 -4.01
CA ASP A 55 14.08 -1.53 -3.70
C ASP A 55 14.07 -0.05 -3.31
N LYS A 56 14.85 0.28 -2.28
CA LYS A 56 15.10 1.67 -1.94
C LYS A 56 15.92 2.31 -3.05
N LYS A 57 15.46 3.45 -3.56
CA LYS A 57 16.23 4.24 -4.52
C LYS A 57 17.60 4.58 -3.94
N ARG A 58 18.68 4.26 -4.67
CA ARG A 58 20.04 4.65 -4.26
C ARG A 58 20.25 6.14 -4.56
N LYS A 59 20.94 6.84 -3.66
CA LYS A 59 21.27 8.26 -3.82
C LYS A 59 22.43 8.41 -4.81
N GLY A 60 22.37 9.39 -5.71
CA GLY A 60 23.48 9.78 -6.58
C GLY A 60 23.76 8.85 -7.77
N GLN A 61 22.85 7.94 -8.14
CA GLN A 61 23.03 7.15 -9.37
C GLN A 61 22.85 8.02 -10.61
N MET A 62 23.83 7.93 -11.50
CA MET A 62 23.77 8.50 -12.84
C MET A 62 22.79 7.67 -13.68
N ILE A 63 22.00 8.33 -14.52
CA ILE A 63 21.13 7.62 -15.46
C ILE A 63 22.05 7.06 -16.55
N GLN A 64 22.04 5.74 -16.71
CA GLN A 64 22.73 5.06 -17.81
C GLN A 64 21.82 5.15 -19.05
N PHE A 65 22.37 5.68 -20.14
CA PHE A 65 21.71 5.78 -21.44
C PHE A 65 21.91 4.50 -22.25
#